data_AF-A0A524HTG1-F1
#
_entry.id   AF-A0A524HTG1-F1
#
_cell.length_a   1.000
_cell.length_b   1.000
_cell.length_c   1.000
_cell.angle_alpha   90.00
_cell.angle_beta   90.00
_cell.angle_gamma   90.00
#
_symmetry.space_group_name_H-M   'P 1'
#
loop_
_entity.id
_entity.type
_entity.pdbx_description
1 polymer ?
#
loop_
_entity_poly.entity_id
_entity_poly.type
_entity_poly.pdbx_seq_one_letter_code
_entity_poly.pdbx_strand_id
1 'polypeptide(L)'
;MSDDRIDFSALDPTHDEARFERLVSAIVRDAEPELRRRRQSSSSVAQVGQWWWPLLAAAAVVIMASLGLLWRLGETPGASTSIVVESGIEESLGVPTQVASWIRGDQLPSTSDFLETIEVSQ
;
A
#
# COMPACT_ATOMS: atom_id res chain seq x y z
N MET A 1 -39.17 -49.81 -26.83
CA MET A 1 -38.49 -48.50 -26.76
C MET A 1 -37.02 -48.78 -26.97
N SER A 2 -36.50 -48.47 -28.15
CA SER A 2 -35.06 -48.66 -28.42
C SER A 2 -34.31 -47.52 -27.74
N ASP A 3 -33.34 -47.88 -26.92
CA ASP A 3 -32.45 -46.97 -26.20
C ASP A 3 -31.47 -46.35 -27.21
N ASP A 4 -31.89 -45.24 -27.82
CA ASP A 4 -31.09 -44.50 -28.80
C ASP A 4 -30.05 -43.67 -28.03
N ARG A 5 -29.05 -44.36 -27.48
CA ARG A 5 -27.96 -43.72 -26.73
C ARG A 5 -27.10 -42.93 -27.71
N ILE A 6 -27.10 -41.62 -27.52
CA ILE A 6 -26.21 -40.70 -28.23
C ILE A 6 -24.76 -41.12 -27.96
N ASP A 7 -24.03 -41.43 -29.03
CA ASP A 7 -22.61 -41.73 -28.95
C ASP A 7 -21.80 -40.42 -28.89
N PHE A 8 -21.03 -40.27 -27.81
CA PHE A 8 -20.15 -39.12 -27.57
C PHE A 8 -18.68 -39.44 -27.86
N SER A 9 -18.35 -40.59 -28.45
CA SER A 9 -16.99 -40.96 -28.85
C SER A 9 -16.31 -39.90 -29.72
N ALA A 10 -17.08 -39.15 -30.51
CA ALA A 10 -16.60 -38.03 -31.32
C ALA A 10 -16.03 -36.86 -30.49
N LEU A 11 -16.46 -36.72 -29.23
CA LEU A 11 -16.03 -35.69 -28.28
C LEU A 11 -14.94 -36.17 -27.32
N ASP A 12 -14.48 -37.41 -27.44
CA ASP A 12 -13.43 -37.95 -26.59
C ASP A 12 -12.06 -37.32 -26.94
N PRO A 13 -11.44 -36.55 -26.02
CA PRO A 13 -10.15 -35.92 -26.27
C PRO A 13 -8.99 -36.93 -26.34
N THR A 14 -9.16 -38.14 -25.79
CA THR A 14 -8.10 -39.15 -25.71
C THR A 14 -7.94 -39.97 -26.99
N HIS A 15 -8.96 -39.97 -27.85
CA HIS A 15 -8.96 -40.74 -29.09
C HIS A 15 -8.23 -40.03 -30.24
N ASP A 16 -8.25 -38.69 -30.28
CA ASP A 16 -7.55 -37.88 -31.29
C ASP A 16 -7.36 -36.45 -30.78
N GLU A 17 -6.28 -36.26 -30.03
CA GLU A 17 -5.93 -34.99 -29.38
C GLU A 17 -5.73 -33.85 -30.40
N ALA A 18 -5.13 -34.15 -31.56
CA ALA A 18 -4.89 -33.17 -32.60
C ALA A 18 -6.18 -32.71 -33.31
N ARG A 19 -7.17 -33.60 -33.46
CA ARG A 19 -8.51 -33.22 -33.92
C ARG A 19 -9.25 -32.42 -32.86
N PHE A 20 -9.18 -32.85 -31.61
CA PHE A 20 -9.82 -32.17 -30.49
C PHE A 20 -9.33 -30.72 -30.37
N GLU A 21 -8.02 -30.48 -30.43
CA GLU A 21 -7.48 -29.11 -30.35
C GLU A 21 -7.80 -28.23 -31.55
N ARG A 22 -7.93 -28.80 -32.74
CA ARG A 22 -8.46 -28.07 -33.91
C ARG A 22 -9.92 -27.65 -33.70
N LEU A 23 -10.71 -28.50 -33.06
CA LEU A 23 -12.12 -28.26 -32.78
C LEU A 23 -12.28 -27.19 -31.68
N VAL A 24 -11.53 -27.31 -30.59
CA VAL A 24 -11.49 -26.32 -29.50
C VAL A 24 -11.00 -24.96 -30.04
N SER A 25 -9.90 -24.92 -30.78
CA SER A 25 -9.38 -23.66 -31.33
C SER A 25 -10.35 -22.99 -32.31
N ALA A 26 -11.07 -23.76 -33.13
CA ALA A 26 -12.13 -23.22 -33.99
C ALA A 26 -13.28 -22.62 -33.17
N ILE A 27 -13.76 -23.33 -32.13
CA ILE A 27 -14.82 -22.82 -31.24
C ILE A 27 -14.37 -21.56 -30.52
N VAL A 28 -13.16 -21.55 -29.95
CA VAL A 28 -12.62 -20.39 -29.22
C VAL A 28 -12.45 -19.20 -30.14
N ARG A 29 -11.97 -19.40 -31.37
CA ARG A 29 -11.84 -18.34 -32.37
C ARG A 29 -13.19 -17.74 -32.74
N ASP A 30 -14.19 -18.59 -32.99
CA ASP A 30 -15.52 -18.13 -33.38
C ASP A 30 -16.28 -17.49 -32.19
N ALA A 31 -15.98 -17.92 -30.97
CA ALA A 31 -16.51 -17.33 -29.74
C ALA A 31 -15.80 -16.05 -29.30
N GLU A 32 -14.60 -15.76 -29.83
CA GLU A 32 -13.78 -14.59 -29.45
C GLU A 32 -14.56 -13.24 -29.45
N PRO A 33 -15.35 -12.88 -30.48
CA PRO A 33 -16.10 -11.62 -30.47
C PRO A 33 -17.13 -11.54 -29.34
N GLU A 34 -17.83 -12.63 -29.05
CA GLU A 34 -18.82 -12.69 -27.97
C GLU A 34 -18.15 -12.70 -26.59
N LEU A 35 -17.00 -13.39 -26.45
CA LEU A 35 -16.18 -13.33 -25.24
C LEU A 35 -15.66 -11.91 -24.97
N ARG A 36 -15.27 -11.19 -26.03
CA ARG A 36 -14.83 -9.79 -25.95
C ARG A 36 -15.99 -8.88 -25.53
N ARG A 37 -17.18 -9.05 -26.12
CA ARG A 37 -18.40 -8.34 -25.73
C ARG A 37 -18.78 -8.60 -24.27
N ARG A 38 -18.68 -9.84 -23.80
CA ARG A 38 -18.96 -10.21 -22.40
C ARG A 38 -17.96 -9.63 -21.41
N ARG A 39 -16.67 -9.55 -21.77
CA ARG A 39 -15.67 -8.84 -20.93
C ARG A 39 -15.99 -7.36 -20.78
N GLN A 40 -16.52 -6.73 -21.82
CA GLN A 40 -16.96 -5.34 -21.78
C GLN A 40 -18.24 -5.17 -20.94
N SER A 41 -19.14 -6.16 -20.91
CA SER A 41 -20.32 -6.12 -20.03
C SER A 41 -20.01 -6.51 -18.58
N SER A 42 -19.01 -7.35 -18.32
CA SER A 42 -18.50 -7.69 -16.97
C SER A 42 -17.58 -6.60 -16.39
N SER A 43 -17.68 -5.38 -16.91
CA SER A 43 -16.80 -4.24 -16.65
C SER A 43 -16.81 -3.76 -15.20
N SER A 44 -17.67 -4.26 -14.31
CA SER A 44 -17.63 -3.85 -12.89
C SER A 44 -16.29 -4.19 -12.23
N VAL A 45 -15.71 -5.36 -12.55
CA VAL A 45 -14.39 -5.76 -12.01
C VAL A 45 -13.26 -4.98 -12.66
N ALA A 46 -13.34 -4.74 -13.96
CA ALA A 46 -12.36 -3.90 -14.69
C ALA A 46 -12.39 -2.43 -14.21
N GLN A 47 -13.58 -1.93 -13.86
CA GLN A 47 -13.79 -0.58 -13.34
C GLN A 47 -13.15 -0.42 -11.95
N VAL A 48 -13.20 -1.45 -11.08
CA VAL A 48 -12.47 -1.45 -9.80
C VAL A 48 -10.95 -1.57 -10.02
N GLY A 49 -10.51 -2.39 -10.98
CA GLY A 49 -9.09 -2.50 -11.33
C GLY A 49 -8.48 -1.17 -11.81
N GLN A 50 -9.27 -0.32 -12.47
CA GLN A 50 -8.83 0.99 -12.94
C GLN A 50 -8.50 1.98 -11.80
N TRP A 51 -8.98 1.75 -10.57
CA TRP A 51 -8.64 2.55 -9.39
C TRP A 51 -7.27 2.25 -8.81
N TRP A 52 -6.62 1.15 -9.21
CA TRP A 52 -5.29 0.82 -8.70
C TRP A 52 -4.21 1.76 -9.23
N TRP A 53 -4.34 2.22 -10.47
CA TRP A 53 -3.41 3.17 -11.08
C TRP A 53 -3.35 4.53 -10.37
N PRO A 54 -4.48 5.22 -10.11
CA PRO A 54 -4.45 6.47 -9.34
C PRO A 54 -4.01 6.25 -7.89
N LEU A 55 -4.32 5.11 -7.27
CA LEU A 55 -3.87 4.78 -5.91
C LEU A 55 -2.33 4.65 -5.85
N LEU A 56 -1.74 3.93 -6.82
CA LEU A 56 -0.28 3.80 -6.94
C LEU A 56 0.39 5.14 -7.26
N ALA A 57 -0.23 5.96 -8.12
CA ALA A 57 0.28 7.30 -8.42
C ALA A 57 0.30 8.19 -7.18
N ALA A 58 -0.77 8.17 -6.36
CA ALA A 58 -0.81 8.90 -5.10
C ALA A 58 0.26 8.40 -4.12
N ALA A 59 0.42 7.09 -3.96
CA ALA A 59 1.45 6.50 -3.12
C ALA A 59 2.86 6.91 -3.58
N ALA A 60 3.13 6.91 -4.89
CA ALA A 60 4.40 7.34 -5.45
C ALA A 60 4.72 8.81 -5.15
N VAL A 61 3.72 9.70 -5.23
CA VAL A 61 3.87 11.12 -4.86
C VAL A 61 4.22 11.27 -3.38
N VAL A 62 3.54 10.54 -2.49
CA VAL A 62 3.84 10.56 -1.05
C VAL A 62 5.26 10.07 -0.79
N ILE A 63 5.66 8.95 -1.40
CA ILE A 63 7.03 8.41 -1.28
C ILE A 63 8.07 9.43 -1.76
N MET A 64 7.85 10.07 -2.92
CA MET A 64 8.76 11.10 -3.44
C MET A 64 8.84 12.32 -2.52
N ALA A 65 7.71 12.77 -1.97
CA ALA A 65 7.69 13.88 -1.02
C ALA A 65 8.42 13.53 0.28
N SER A 66 8.20 12.33 0.81
CA SER A 66 8.91 11.82 2.00
C SER A 66 10.41 11.68 1.76
N LEU A 67 10.82 11.11 0.62
CA LEU A 67 12.24 11.03 0.25
C LEU A 67 12.87 12.42 0.09
N GLY A 68 12.18 13.35 -0.58
CA GLY A 68 12.68 14.72 -0.75
C GLY A 68 12.85 15.44 0.59
N LEU A 69 11.93 15.24 1.53
CA LEU A 69 12.03 15.78 2.88
C LEU A 69 13.19 15.16 3.65
N LEU A 70 13.35 13.83 3.58
CA LEU A 70 14.45 13.11 4.23
C LEU A 70 15.80 13.52 3.67
N TRP A 71 15.94 13.68 2.36
CA TRP A 71 17.18 14.16 1.74
C TRP A 71 17.54 15.57 2.22
N ARG A 72 16.55 16.47 2.30
CA ARG A 72 16.76 17.83 2.80
C ARG A 72 17.16 17.87 4.29
N LEU A 73 16.67 16.94 5.10
CA LEU A 73 17.05 16.84 6.52
C LEU A 73 18.37 16.07 6.74
N GLY A 74 18.68 15.10 5.86
CA GLY A 74 19.85 14.23 5.95
C GLY A 74 21.20 14.94 5.72
N GLU A 75 21.19 16.17 5.20
CA GLU A 75 22.39 17.00 5.06
C GLU A 75 22.83 17.68 6.36
N THR A 76 22.05 17.55 7.45
CA THR A 76 22.50 17.93 8.80
C THR A 76 23.10 16.71 9.53
N PRO A 77 24.43 16.65 9.78
CA PRO A 77 25.01 15.61 10.60
C PRO A 77 24.58 15.86 12.06
N GLY A 78 23.48 15.23 12.49
CA GLY A 78 22.99 15.33 13.87
C GLY A 78 21.47 15.36 14.05
N ALA A 79 20.66 15.27 13.00
CA ALA A 79 19.21 15.25 13.15
C ALA A 79 18.70 13.87 13.58
N SER A 80 18.80 13.58 14.88
CA SER A 80 17.85 12.71 15.57
C SER A 80 16.43 13.08 15.14
N THR A 81 15.61 12.08 14.84
CA THR A 81 14.19 12.19 14.51
C THR A 81 13.44 13.10 15.48
N SER A 82 13.45 14.41 15.21
CA SER A 82 12.57 15.36 15.84
C SER A 82 11.22 15.19 15.15
N ILE A 83 10.43 14.28 15.70
CA ILE A 83 8.98 14.47 15.70
C ILE A 83 8.79 15.92 16.14
N VAL A 84 8.13 16.71 15.30
CA VAL A 84 7.62 18.02 15.70
C VAL A 84 6.56 17.72 16.76
N VAL A 85 7.02 17.52 17.99
CA VAL A 85 6.21 17.65 19.18
C VAL A 85 6.01 19.15 19.27
N GLU A 86 4.91 19.58 18.66
CA GLU A 86 4.30 20.87 18.88
C GLU A 86 4.42 21.17 20.38
N SER A 87 4.97 22.33 20.70
CA SER A 87 5.36 22.80 22.04
C SER A 87 4.23 22.80 23.09
N GLY A 88 3.08 22.21 22.80
CA GLY A 88 1.95 22.02 23.71
C GLY A 88 1.95 20.72 24.52
N ILE A 89 2.70 19.67 24.14
CA ILE A 89 2.70 18.41 24.93
C ILE A 89 3.49 18.58 26.25
N GLU A 90 4.56 19.36 26.23
CA GLU A 90 5.41 19.64 27.41
C GLU A 90 4.64 20.48 28.46
N GLU A 91 3.90 21.49 28.01
CA GLU A 91 3.05 22.34 28.88
C GLU A 91 1.81 21.58 29.39
N SER A 92 1.24 20.68 28.57
CA SER A 92 0.11 19.82 29.00
C SER A 92 0.50 18.76 30.02
N LEU A 93 1.78 18.38 30.09
CA LEU A 93 2.31 17.41 31.07
C LEU A 93 2.86 18.10 32.33
N GLY A 94 2.83 19.43 32.39
CA GLY A 94 3.37 20.22 33.51
C GLY A 94 4.89 20.09 33.64
N VAL A 95 5.59 19.76 32.55
CA VAL A 95 7.04 19.61 32.58
C VAL A 95 7.67 20.99 32.52
N PRO A 96 8.53 21.37 33.49
CA PRO A 96 9.18 22.68 33.48
C PRO A 96 9.99 22.90 32.20
N THR A 97 9.86 24.10 31.61
CA THR A 97 10.50 24.48 30.34
C THR A 97 12.02 24.33 30.35
N GLN A 98 12.65 24.45 31.52
CA GLN A 98 14.08 24.20 31.71
C GLN A 98 14.47 22.74 31.42
N VAL A 99 13.64 21.78 31.83
CA VAL A 99 13.89 20.34 31.61
C VAL A 99 13.78 20.00 30.12
N ALA A 100 12.80 20.58 29.43
CA ALA A 100 12.68 20.44 27.98
C ALA A 100 13.90 20.99 27.25
N SER A 101 14.50 22.09 27.75
CA SER A 101 15.71 22.67 27.15
C SER A 101 16.94 21.76 27.30
N TRP A 102 17.06 21.03 28.42
CA TRP A 102 18.16 20.08 28.64
C TRP A 102 18.05 18.85 27.74
N ILE A 103 16.84 18.31 27.57
CA ILE A 103 16.58 17.17 26.68
C ILE A 103 16.87 17.55 25.22
N ARG A 104 16.49 18.77 24.82
CA ARG A 104 16.72 19.26 23.45
C ARG A 104 18.18 19.60 23.17
N GLY A 105 18.94 19.98 24.21
CA GLY A 105 20.35 20.37 24.11
C GLY A 105 21.36 19.26 24.38
N ASP A 106 20.92 18.04 24.69
CA ASP A 106 21.76 16.91 25.17
C ASP A 106 22.71 17.31 26.31
N GLN A 107 22.26 18.24 27.16
CA GLN A 107 23.00 18.71 28.33
C GLN A 107 22.50 17.97 29.55
N LEU A 108 23.41 17.29 30.27
CA LEU A 108 23.08 16.68 31.56
C LEU A 108 23.07 17.78 32.63
N PRO A 109 21.91 18.08 33.26
CA PRO A 109 21.89 18.99 34.39
C PRO A 109 22.64 18.40 35.58
N SER A 110 23.16 19.28 36.43
CA SER A 110 23.63 18.87 37.74
C SER A 110 22.44 18.46 38.62
N THR A 111 22.69 17.64 39.64
CA THR A 111 21.62 17.19 40.56
C THR A 111 21.00 18.34 41.35
N SER A 112 21.75 19.41 41.61
CA SER A 112 21.23 20.63 42.24
C SER A 112 20.31 21.42 41.32
N ASP A 113 20.67 21.61 40.05
CA ASP A 113 19.88 22.39 39.10
C ASP A 113 18.52 21.72 38.83
N PHE A 114 18.51 20.39 38.79
CA PHE A 114 17.30 19.60 38.59
C PHE A 114 16.31 19.75 39.76
N LEU A 115 16.81 19.74 41.01
CA LEU A 115 15.97 19.89 42.19
C LEU A 115 15.36 21.30 42.30
N GLU A 116 16.17 22.32 42.02
CA GLU A 116 15.71 23.73 42.04
C GLU A 116 14.61 23.96 40.98
N THR A 117 14.75 23.35 39.81
CA THR A 117 13.76 23.49 38.72
C THR A 117 12.40 22.86 39.06
N ILE A 118 12.38 21.75 39.81
CA ILE A 118 11.13 21.09 40.23
C ILE A 118 10.47 21.83 41.39
N GLU A 119 11.26 22.42 42.29
CA GLU A 119 10.74 23.14 43.46
C GLU A 119 10.09 24.49 43.09
N VAL A 120 10.59 25.17 42.05
CA VAL A 120 10.04 26.44 41.54
C VAL A 120 8.69 26.26 40.82
N SER A 121 8.31 25.02 40.47
CA SER A 121 7.11 24.72 39.67
C SER A 121 5.88 24.27 40.47
N GLN A 122 5.90 24.38 41.81
CA GLN A 122 4.70 24.19 42.66
C GLN A 122 3.96 25.50 42.97
#